data_AF-A0A931MCJ5-F1
#
_entry.id   AF-A0A931MCJ5-F1
#
_cell.length_a   1.000
_cell.length_b   1.000
_cell.length_c   1.000
_cell.angle_alpha   90.00
_cell.angle_beta   90.00
_cell.angle_gamma   90.00
#
_symmetry.space_group_name_H-M   'P 1'
#
loop_
_entity.id
_entity.type
_entity.pdbx_description
1 polymer ?
#
loop_
_entity_poly.entity_id
_entity_poly.type
_entity_poly.pdbx_seq_one_letter_code
_entity_poly.pdbx_strand_id
1 'polypeptide(L)' 'MSVIILLLIASITVAGLFLIAFLWNIKKGQYDDEESPPVRILFDDAPVSQNQNKTID' A
#
# COMPACT_ATOMS: atom_id res chain seq x y z
N MET A 1 33.18 -29.56 7.57
CA MET A 1 33.18 -28.38 8.46
C MET A 1 33.13 -27.06 7.70
N SER A 2 33.94 -26.85 6.65
CA SER A 2 33.92 -25.59 5.85
C SER A 2 32.56 -25.29 5.19
N VAL A 3 31.88 -26.30 4.64
CA VAL A 3 30.58 -26.12 3.94
C VAL A 3 29.50 -25.57 4.87
N ILE A 4 29.48 -25.99 6.15
CA ILE A 4 28.49 -25.51 7.13
C ILE A 4 28.62 -24.01 7.35
N ILE A 5 29.85 -23.50 7.44
CA ILE A 5 30.12 -22.07 7.62
C ILE A 5 29.69 -21.28 6.38
N LEU A 6 29.94 -21.82 5.18
CA LEU A 6 29.49 -21.20 3.93
C LEU A 6 27.96 -21.12 3.84
N LEU A 7 27.27 -22.20 4.20
CA LEU A 7 25.81 -22.24 4.22
C LEU A 7 25.21 -21.30 5.28
N LEU A 8 25.86 -21.16 6.44
CA LEU A 8 25.46 -20.23 7.49
C LEU A 8 25.54 -18.77 7.00
N ILE A 9 26.63 -18.40 6.35
CA ILE A 9 26.78 -17.04 5.80
C ILE A 9 25.74 -16.80 4.71
N ALA A 10 25.58 -17.76 3.79
CA ALA A 10 24.60 -17.66 2.72
C ALA A 10 23.16 -17.50 3.25
N SER A 11 22.77 -18.23 4.30
CA SER A 11 21.42 -18.13 4.87
C SER A 11 21.19 -16.78 5.54
N ILE A 12 22.16 -16.26 6.29
CA ILE A 12 22.10 -14.94 6.92
C ILE A 12 22.01 -13.84 5.85
N THR A 13 22.79 -13.95 4.76
CA THR A 13 22.73 -13.00 3.65
C THR A 13 21.34 -13.00 3.00
N VAL A 14 20.79 -14.16 2.68
CA VAL A 14 19.44 -14.26 2.07
C VAL A 14 18.38 -13.69 3.01
N ALA A 15 18.42 -14.03 4.30
CA ALA A 15 17.49 -13.50 5.29
C ALA A 15 17.60 -11.97 5.42
N GLY A 16 18.83 -11.43 5.46
CA GLY A 16 19.09 -9.99 5.53
C GLY A 16 18.59 -9.23 4.29
N LEU A 17 18.85 -9.76 3.09
CA LEU A 17 18.35 -9.19 1.84
C LEU A 17 16.81 -9.14 1.82
N PHE A 18 16.17 -10.23 2.24
CA PHE A 18 14.72 -10.31 2.30
C PHE A 18 14.14 -9.30 3.30
N LEU A 19 14.76 -9.17 4.48
CA LEU A 19 14.35 -8.20 5.50
C LEU A 19 14.49 -6.76 5.00
N ILE A 20 15.61 -6.40 4.35
CA ILE A 20 15.83 -5.06 3.81
C ILE A 20 14.78 -4.74 2.74
N ALA A 21 14.54 -5.67 1.81
CA ALA A 21 13.52 -5.50 0.78
C ALA A 21 12.11 -5.32 1.38
N PHE A 22 11.78 -6.10 2.41
CA PHE A 22 10.51 -6.00 3.13
C PHE A 22 10.32 -4.64 3.81
N LEU A 23 11.34 -4.18 4.55
CA LEU A 23 11.30 -2.86 5.21
C LEU A 23 11.19 -1.71 4.20
N TRP A 24 11.89 -1.82 3.07
CA TRP A 24 11.75 -0.84 1.99
C TRP A 24 10.34 -0.82 1.42
N ASN A 25 9.72 -1.99 1.20
CA ASN A 25 8.35 -2.08 0.70
C ASN A 25 7.32 -1.45 1.64
N ILE A 26 7.45 -1.67 2.97
CA ILE A 26 6.60 -1.01 3.96
C ILE A 26 6.75 0.50 3.89
N LYS A 27 8.00 1.01 3.87
CA LYS A 27 8.26 2.45 3.81
C LYS A 27 7.80 3.09 2.50
N LYS A 28 7.72 2.33 1.41
CA LYS A 28 7.30 2.83 0.10
C LYS A 28 5.80 3.17 0.03
N GLY A 29 5.02 2.88 1.08
CA GLY A 29 3.60 3.28 1.12
C GLY A 29 2.74 2.55 0.10
N GLN A 30 3.14 1.34 -0.32
CA GLN A 30 2.32 0.47 -1.19
C GLN A 30 0.98 0.04 -0.55
N TYR A 31 0.73 0.46 0.69
CA TYR A 31 -0.50 0.22 1.44
C TYR A 31 -1.36 1.48 1.59
N ASP A 32 -0.99 2.59 0.92
CA ASP A 32 -1.71 3.88 1.02
C ASP A 32 -3.00 3.90 0.17
N ASP A 33 -3.25 2.85 -0.62
CA ASP A 33 -4.55 2.57 -1.25
C ASP A 33 -5.53 1.91 -0.24
N GLU A 34 -5.71 2.54 0.93
CA GLU A 34 -6.73 2.11 1.91
C GLU A 34 -8.17 2.34 1.39
N GLU A 35 -8.35 3.29 0.46
CA GLU A 35 -9.63 3.63 -0.15
C GLU A 35 -9.80 2.92 -1.50
N SER A 36 -10.33 1.70 -1.46
CA SER A 36 -10.62 0.94 -2.67
C SER A 36 -11.75 1.60 -3.49
N PRO A 37 -11.67 1.60 -4.84
CA PRO A 37 -12.71 2.16 -5.73
C PRO A 37 -14.17 1.76 -5.43
N PRO A 38 -14.47 0.53 -4.92
CA PRO A 38 -15.84 0.14 -4.56
C PRO A 38 -16.46 0.94 -3.42
N VAL A 39 -15.66 1.55 -2.53
CA VAL A 39 -16.19 2.37 -1.43
C VAL A 39 -16.67 3.71 -1.96
N ARG A 40 -15.88 4.32 -2.86
CA ARG A 40 -16.23 5.57 -3.55
C ARG A 40 -17.55 5.45 -4.32
N ILE A 41 -17.75 4.35 -5.05
CA ILE A 41 -18.95 4.16 -5.87
C ILE A 41 -20.25 4.07 -5.05
N LEU A 42 -20.18 3.57 -3.81
CA LEU A 42 -21.35 3.46 -2.92
C LEU A 42 -21.85 4.83 -2.42
N PHE A 43 -20.96 5.83 -2.37
CA PHE A 43 -21.27 7.18 -1.88
C PHE A 43 -21.41 8.21 -3.00
N ASP A 44 -20.87 7.94 -4.19
CA ASP A 44 -21.01 8.79 -5.39
C ASP A 44 -22.44 8.81 -5.95
N ASP A 45 -23.26 7.79 -5.65
CA ASP A 45 -24.67 7.70 -6.08
C ASP A 45 -25.64 8.53 -5.22
N ALA A 46 -25.16 9.20 -4.15
CA ALA A 46 -26.01 10.09 -3.36
C ALA A 46 -26.37 11.32 -4.21
N PRO A 47 -27.67 11.56 -4.52
CA PRO A 47 -28.06 12.75 -5.26
C PRO A 47 -27.72 13.98 -4.42
N VAL A 48 -26.70 14.73 -4.85
CA VAL A 48 -26.47 16.09 -4.39
C VAL A 48 -27.73 16.89 -4.72
N SER A 49 -28.56 17.14 -3.71
CA SER A 49 -29.64 18.11 -3.79
C SER A 49 -29.00 19.45 -4.11
N GLN A 50 -28.98 19.76 -5.41
CA GLN A 50 -28.66 21.06 -5.98
C GLN A 50 -29.67 22.04 -5.39
N ASN A 51 -29.31 22.68 -4.28
CA ASN A 51 -30.03 23.86 -3.81
C ASN A 51 -29.82 24.94 -4.87
N GLN A 52 -30.82 25.04 -5.74
CA GLN A 52 -30.95 26.03 -6.79
C GLN A 52 -31.04 27.40 -6.13
N ASN A 53 -29.90 28.05 -5.89
CA ASN A 53 -29.89 29.49 -5.75
C ASN A 53 -29.88 30.07 -7.18
N LYS A 54 -31.06 30.04 -7.80
CA LYS A 54 -31.33 30.70 -9.07
C LYS A 54 -31.40 32.19 -8.79
N THR A 55 -30.24 32.86 -8.85
CA THR A 55 -30.19 34.32 -8.91
C THR A 55 -30.99 34.74 -10.14
N ILE A 56 -32.06 35.48 -9.87
CA ILE A 56 -32.93 36.12 -10.85
C ILE A 56 -32.13 37.32 -11.38
N ASP A 57 -31.69 37.25 -12.64
CA ASP A 57 -31.38 38.40 -13.48
C ASP A 57 -32.15 38.27 -14.80
#